data_AF-A0A7C2I466-F1
#
_entry.id   AF-A0A7C2I466-F1
#
_cell.length_a   1.000
_cell.length_b   1.000
_cell.length_c   1.000
_cell.angle_alpha   90.00
_cell.angle_beta   90.00
_cell.angle_gamma   90.00
#
_symmetry.space_group_name_H-M   'P 1'
#
loop_
_entity.id
_entity.type
_entity.pdbx_description
1 polymer ?
#
loop_
_entity_poly.entity_id
_entity_poly.type
_entity_poly.pdbx_seq_one_letter_code
_entity_poly.pdbx_strand_id
1 'polypeptide(L)'
;MDLRFFTKTVRHEVADRLNPPPRKTWVPLAPIRQAVARLEQKAWFLPAVAGFFLVATVEILSSNLTLPMGALSVLGIFLLVAFLLAALYAYVRSLQPKEVRRPRSLGLIGIVLLVVLLLSRYGLTVITSLHQSYPHIPLSAMRAALPVPLGAVLLTVLFNPRLAFAGSLVLTILAGIMLAAPIQYFLFAFVGSVVGIFSLSGRVGRTAFFRAGSVVGLANAYTQLAFALLEGDPSTLLTDMVGGLVNGAVVAVLATGLLPLLEHSFGRTTDFTLLELSNLNEPMLRHLLLTAPGTYHHSVMVGTLAESAAEAIGANALLCRVGAYYHDIGKTRHPAYFIENHADALSRHEKLAPSLSRAIVMSHVKEGIEMARDYGLPDVLVDLIPQHHGTRLVHYFYHRAKEAADPDLQEVQEEDYRYPGPKPQTREAAILMLADAVEAAARTLTDPAPARIQGAVQKLINGIFVDGQLDECDLTLRDLHIIANSFVRILTGIFHHRVDYPGIQLQAVGRKRNENGDQPAKPAKESPRRDEVAKKGGGKGVVGGGAPDGGV
;
A
#
# COMPACT_ATOMS: atom_id res chain seq x y z
N MET A 1 27.04 -38.32 15.94
CA MET A 1 26.30 -37.53 16.95
C MET A 1 24.84 -37.52 16.55
N ASP A 2 24.01 -38.30 17.27
CA ASP A 2 22.61 -38.60 16.93
C ASP A 2 21.70 -37.42 17.32
N LEU A 3 20.98 -36.85 16.35
CA LEU A 3 20.18 -35.62 16.42
C LEU A 3 18.81 -35.79 17.13
N ARG A 4 18.67 -36.78 18.02
CA ARG A 4 17.37 -37.21 18.57
C ARG A 4 17.05 -36.77 20.00
N PHE A 5 17.87 -35.91 20.61
CA PHE A 5 17.67 -35.45 22.00
C PHE A 5 17.63 -33.92 22.14
N PHE A 6 16.74 -33.26 21.39
CA PHE A 6 16.28 -31.92 21.78
C PHE A 6 14.81 -32.00 22.19
N THR A 7 14.56 -31.71 23.46
CA THR A 7 13.24 -31.57 24.06
C THR A 7 12.40 -30.55 23.27
N LYS A 8 11.09 -30.76 23.22
CA LYS A 8 10.10 -29.94 22.49
C LYS A 8 10.23 -28.43 22.79
N THR A 9 10.71 -28.09 23.99
CA THR A 9 10.95 -26.73 24.48
C THR A 9 12.03 -25.97 23.69
N VAL A 10 13.12 -26.64 23.28
CA VAL A 10 14.23 -25.98 22.56
C VAL A 10 13.87 -25.71 21.09
N ARG A 11 12.98 -26.51 20.49
CA ARG A 11 12.49 -26.23 19.12
C ARG A 11 11.61 -24.98 19.03
N HIS A 12 10.91 -24.62 20.11
CA HIS A 12 10.15 -23.37 20.17
C HIS A 12 11.09 -22.16 20.34
N GLU A 13 12.10 -22.24 21.22
CA GLU A 13 13.05 -21.13 21.42
C GLU A 13 13.92 -20.83 20.19
N VAL A 14 14.21 -21.83 19.34
CA VAL A 14 14.96 -21.61 18.08
C VAL A 14 14.06 -21.04 16.97
N ALA A 15 12.75 -21.27 17.01
CA ALA A 15 11.79 -20.67 16.08
C ALA A 15 11.48 -19.19 16.42
N ASP A 16 11.59 -18.81 17.70
CA ASP A 16 11.36 -17.45 18.21
C ASP A 16 12.41 -16.40 17.75
N ARG A 17 13.43 -16.82 16.98
CA ARG A 17 14.50 -15.92 16.48
C ARG A 17 14.79 -16.03 14.99
N LEU A 18 13.92 -16.64 14.21
CA LEU A 18 14.10 -16.63 12.76
C LEU A 18 13.75 -15.23 12.25
N ASN A 19 14.78 -14.46 11.85
CA ASN A 19 14.53 -13.19 11.17
C ASN A 19 13.68 -13.45 9.92
N PRO A 20 12.76 -12.54 9.58
CA PRO A 20 11.99 -12.66 8.36
C PRO A 20 12.94 -12.71 7.16
N PRO A 21 12.67 -13.56 6.15
CA PRO A 21 13.51 -13.61 4.97
C PRO A 21 13.56 -12.22 4.29
N PRO A 22 14.74 -11.80 3.80
CA PRO A 22 14.91 -10.48 3.21
C PRO A 22 13.98 -10.33 1.99
N ARG A 23 13.43 -9.12 1.81
CA ARG A 23 12.61 -8.83 0.63
C ARG A 23 13.50 -8.88 -0.62
N LYS A 24 13.23 -9.81 -1.54
CA LYS A 24 14.08 -10.15 -2.71
C LYS A 24 14.41 -8.98 -3.66
N THR A 25 13.76 -7.84 -3.53
CA THR A 25 13.86 -6.66 -4.40
C THR A 25 14.68 -5.51 -3.81
N TRP A 26 15.34 -5.72 -2.67
CA TRP A 26 16.01 -4.65 -1.92
C TRP A 26 17.42 -4.31 -2.40
N VAL A 27 17.61 -3.07 -2.85
CA VAL A 27 18.89 -2.35 -2.75
C VAL A 27 18.71 -1.25 -1.70
N PRO A 28 19.53 -1.21 -0.64
CA PRO A 28 19.34 -0.25 0.45
C PRO A 28 19.70 1.16 -0.03
N LEU A 29 18.70 1.89 -0.53
CA LEU A 29 18.81 3.35 -0.71
C LEU A 29 18.59 4.10 0.61
N ALA A 30 18.29 3.41 1.72
CA ALA A 30 18.10 4.00 3.05
C ALA A 30 19.20 5.01 3.45
N PRO A 31 20.52 4.73 3.32
CA PRO A 31 21.56 5.72 3.63
C PRO A 31 21.51 6.95 2.72
N ILE A 32 21.20 6.76 1.44
CA ILE A 32 21.04 7.86 0.47
C ILE A 32 19.81 8.70 0.83
N ARG A 33 18.69 8.07 1.18
CA ARG A 33 17.47 8.75 1.61
C ARG A 33 17.69 9.58 2.87
N GLN A 34 18.42 9.05 3.85
CA GLN A 34 18.77 9.79 5.07
C GLN A 34 19.72 10.96 4.79
N ALA A 35 20.70 10.76 3.91
CA ALA A 35 21.59 11.84 3.48
C ALA A 35 20.84 12.96 2.77
N VAL A 36 19.93 12.62 1.85
CA VAL A 36 19.05 13.57 1.16
C VAL A 36 18.14 14.30 2.14
N ALA A 37 17.52 13.61 3.10
CA ALA A 37 16.69 14.24 4.13
C ALA A 37 17.46 15.27 4.98
N ARG A 38 18.74 15.03 5.28
CA ARG A 38 19.61 16.01 5.97
C ARG A 38 19.93 17.22 5.09
N LEU A 39 20.11 17.02 3.78
CA LEU A 39 20.34 18.10 2.83
C LEU A 39 19.08 18.95 2.63
N GLU A 40 17.90 18.32 2.60
CA GLU A 40 16.61 18.99 2.44
C GLU A 40 16.32 20.04 3.54
N GLN A 41 16.89 19.87 4.74
CA GLN A 41 16.74 20.83 5.83
C GLN A 41 17.56 22.12 5.63
N LYS A 42 18.49 22.15 4.67
CA LYS A 42 19.34 23.32 4.42
C LYS A 42 18.62 24.33 3.54
N ALA A 43 18.66 25.60 3.92
CA ALA A 43 17.97 26.70 3.22
C ALA A 43 18.39 26.85 1.73
N TRP A 44 19.62 26.47 1.38
CA TRP A 44 20.12 26.54 0.00
C TRP A 44 19.70 25.36 -0.89
N PHE A 45 19.19 24.27 -0.31
CA PHE A 45 18.88 23.04 -1.06
C PHE A 45 17.83 23.27 -2.13
N LEU A 46 16.70 23.89 -1.76
CA LEU A 46 15.60 24.10 -2.69
C LEU A 46 15.96 25.07 -3.84
N PRO A 47 16.61 26.23 -3.60
CA PRO A 47 17.13 27.08 -4.66
C PRO A 47 18.13 26.37 -5.58
N ALA A 48 19.05 25.57 -5.04
CA ALA A 48 20.04 24.85 -5.83
C ALA A 48 19.39 23.79 -6.74
N VAL A 49 18.42 23.04 -6.21
CA VAL A 49 17.64 22.06 -6.97
C VAL A 49 16.85 22.73 -8.08
N ALA A 50 16.17 23.85 -7.78
CA ALA A 50 15.45 24.63 -8.79
C ALA A 50 16.36 25.18 -9.89
N GLY A 51 17.54 25.69 -9.52
CA GLY A 51 18.56 26.15 -10.47
C GLY A 51 19.07 25.04 -11.38
N PHE A 52 19.34 23.85 -10.82
CA PHE A 52 19.73 22.67 -11.60
C PHE A 52 18.65 22.29 -12.62
N PHE A 53 17.38 22.19 -12.19
CA PHE A 53 16.28 21.86 -13.10
C PHE A 53 16.09 22.90 -14.22
N LEU A 54 16.23 24.18 -13.89
CA LEU A 54 16.15 25.26 -14.86
C LEU A 54 17.26 25.12 -15.92
N VAL A 55 18.51 25.02 -15.49
CA VAL A 55 19.67 24.90 -16.40
C VAL A 55 19.56 23.63 -17.24
N ALA A 56 19.27 22.49 -16.64
CA ALA A 56 19.14 21.21 -17.36
C ALA A 56 18.01 21.26 -18.40
N THR A 57 16.86 21.87 -18.08
CA THR A 57 15.75 22.01 -19.03
C THR A 57 16.13 22.92 -20.19
N VAL A 58 16.77 24.06 -19.89
CA VAL A 58 17.25 24.98 -20.93
C VAL A 58 18.26 24.29 -21.83
N GLU A 59 19.22 23.54 -21.28
CA GLU A 59 20.21 22.78 -22.04
C GLU A 59 19.56 21.72 -22.94
N ILE A 60 18.59 20.95 -22.43
CA ILE A 60 17.84 19.97 -23.23
C ILE A 60 17.15 20.66 -24.42
N LEU A 61 16.48 21.79 -24.18
CA LEU A 61 15.77 22.54 -25.22
C LEU A 61 16.72 23.23 -26.21
N SER A 62 17.84 23.77 -25.73
CA SER A 62 18.82 24.51 -26.56
C SER A 62 19.79 23.59 -27.29
N SER A 63 19.90 22.32 -26.91
CA SER A 63 20.74 21.32 -27.60
C SER A 63 20.28 21.00 -29.03
N ASN A 64 19.21 21.64 -29.52
CA ASN A 64 18.64 21.47 -30.85
C ASN A 64 19.31 22.37 -31.91
N LEU A 65 19.63 21.75 -33.06
CA LEU A 65 20.24 22.36 -34.26
C LEU A 65 19.27 23.24 -35.11
N THR A 66 18.04 23.50 -34.65
CA THR A 66 16.97 24.12 -35.47
C THR A 66 16.57 25.54 -35.06
N LEU A 67 16.96 26.02 -33.88
CA LEU A 67 16.83 27.44 -33.53
C LEU A 67 18.09 28.16 -33.99
N PRO A 68 17.99 29.43 -34.45
CA PRO A 68 19.18 30.22 -34.71
C PRO A 68 19.98 30.25 -33.40
N MET A 69 21.19 29.66 -33.42
CA MET A 69 22.15 29.54 -32.32
C MET A 69 22.70 30.94 -31.94
N GLY A 70 21.81 31.85 -31.61
CA GLY A 70 22.10 33.18 -31.10
C GLY A 70 21.81 33.22 -29.61
N ALA A 71 22.62 33.98 -28.87
CA ALA A 71 22.44 34.20 -27.44
C ALA A 71 21.01 34.69 -27.09
N LEU A 72 20.36 35.43 -28.00
CA LEU A 72 18.98 35.89 -27.85
C LEU A 72 17.95 34.75 -27.81
N SER A 73 18.09 33.72 -28.64
CA SER A 73 17.19 32.56 -28.66
C SER A 73 17.31 31.75 -27.36
N VAL A 74 18.55 31.55 -26.89
CA VAL A 74 18.83 30.86 -25.62
C VAL A 74 18.27 31.64 -24.44
N LEU A 75 18.43 32.97 -24.44
CA LEU A 75 17.84 33.85 -23.43
C LEU A 75 16.31 33.77 -23.44
N GLY A 76 15.69 33.75 -24.63
CA GLY A 76 14.24 33.59 -24.77
C GLY A 76 13.74 32.25 -24.19
N ILE A 77 14.42 31.14 -24.50
CA ILE A 77 14.13 29.83 -23.90
C ILE A 77 14.29 29.89 -22.39
N PHE A 78 15.40 30.45 -21.89
CA PHE A 78 15.66 30.57 -20.46
C PHE A 78 14.53 31.31 -19.73
N LEU A 79 14.12 32.47 -20.24
CA LEU A 79 13.04 33.26 -19.63
C LEU A 79 11.72 32.50 -19.61
N LEU A 80 11.38 31.81 -20.70
CA LEU A 80 10.15 31.03 -20.80
C LEU A 80 10.16 29.81 -19.86
N VAL A 81 11.25 29.04 -19.84
CA VAL A 81 11.41 27.89 -18.93
C VAL A 81 11.38 28.36 -17.48
N ALA A 82 12.08 29.46 -17.16
CA ALA A 82 12.07 30.05 -15.82
C ALA A 82 10.65 30.44 -15.39
N PHE A 83 9.89 31.08 -16.27
CA PHE A 83 8.49 31.43 -16.01
C PHE A 83 7.62 30.19 -15.77
N LEU A 84 7.69 29.17 -16.64
CA LEU A 84 6.88 27.96 -16.51
C LEU A 84 7.20 27.18 -15.24
N LEU A 85 8.48 27.00 -14.90
CA LEU A 85 8.88 26.33 -13.67
C LEU A 85 8.51 27.14 -12.43
N ALA A 86 8.65 28.47 -12.47
CA ALA A 86 8.22 29.36 -11.38
C ALA A 86 6.70 29.32 -11.18
N ALA A 87 5.91 29.29 -12.26
CA ALA A 87 4.46 29.16 -12.20
C ALA A 87 4.03 27.81 -11.60
N LEU A 88 4.67 26.71 -12.00
CA LEU A 88 4.42 25.39 -11.41
C LEU A 88 4.80 25.34 -9.93
N TYR A 89 5.96 25.91 -9.57
CA TYR A 89 6.38 26.04 -8.18
C TYR A 89 5.38 26.85 -7.35
N ALA A 90 4.94 28.00 -7.85
CA ALA A 90 3.94 28.84 -7.21
C ALA A 90 2.61 28.09 -7.03
N TYR A 91 2.16 27.34 -8.04
CA TYR A 91 0.97 26.49 -7.97
C TYR A 91 1.09 25.43 -6.87
N VAL A 92 2.21 24.69 -6.81
CA VAL A 92 2.43 23.69 -5.76
C VAL A 92 2.40 24.33 -4.38
N ARG A 93 3.09 25.47 -4.21
CA ARG A 93 3.20 26.13 -2.91
C ARG A 93 1.86 26.72 -2.44
N SER A 94 1.06 27.26 -3.36
CA SER A 94 -0.21 27.94 -3.03
C SER A 94 -1.40 26.99 -2.92
N LEU A 95 -1.55 26.05 -3.86
CA LEU A 95 -2.81 25.30 -4.06
C LEU A 95 -2.73 23.82 -3.69
N GLN A 96 -1.54 23.24 -3.51
CA GLN A 96 -1.42 21.81 -3.17
C GLN A 96 -1.37 21.57 -1.65
N PRO A 97 -1.71 20.37 -1.15
CA PRO A 97 -1.58 20.00 0.27
C PRO A 97 -0.14 20.08 0.81
N LYS A 98 0.02 20.17 2.13
CA LYS A 98 1.33 20.35 2.80
C LYS A 98 2.31 19.22 2.45
N GLU A 99 1.82 18.02 2.23
CA GLU A 99 2.60 16.81 1.91
C GLU A 99 3.30 16.95 0.56
N VAL A 100 2.66 17.61 -0.40
CA VAL A 100 3.18 17.85 -1.76
C VAL A 100 4.15 19.03 -1.79
N ARG A 101 4.04 19.97 -0.83
CA ARG A 101 4.92 21.16 -0.74
C ARG A 101 6.34 20.85 -0.25
N ARG A 102 6.60 19.61 0.19
CA ARG A 102 7.91 19.22 0.74
C ARG A 102 9.00 19.31 -0.35
N PRO A 103 10.24 19.71 -0.02
CA PRO A 103 11.33 19.80 -1.00
C PRO A 103 11.55 18.52 -1.80
N ARG A 104 11.41 17.36 -1.13
CA ARG A 104 11.48 16.04 -1.76
C ARG A 104 10.46 15.83 -2.88
N SER A 105 9.21 16.25 -2.64
CA SER A 105 8.12 16.16 -3.60
C SER A 105 8.35 17.09 -4.78
N LEU A 106 8.85 18.30 -4.55
CA LEU A 106 9.25 19.23 -5.60
C LEU A 106 10.39 18.67 -6.46
N GLY A 107 11.39 18.04 -5.82
CA GLY A 107 12.46 17.35 -6.52
C GLY A 107 11.96 16.19 -7.40
N LEU A 108 11.03 15.39 -6.88
CA LEU A 108 10.38 14.31 -7.65
C LEU A 108 9.60 14.85 -8.85
N ILE A 109 8.82 15.92 -8.69
CA ILE A 109 8.09 16.57 -9.79
C ILE A 109 9.09 17.01 -10.87
N GLY A 110 10.17 17.70 -10.48
CA GLY A 110 11.21 18.12 -11.40
C GLY A 110 11.87 16.95 -12.14
N ILE A 111 12.17 15.84 -11.43
CA ILE A 111 12.74 14.64 -12.05
C ILE A 111 11.78 13.98 -13.03
N VAL A 112 10.48 13.91 -12.72
CA VAL A 112 9.49 13.40 -13.69
C VAL A 112 9.49 14.25 -14.96
N LEU A 113 9.49 15.59 -14.83
CA LEU A 113 9.56 16.49 -15.97
C LEU A 113 10.85 16.28 -16.77
N LEU A 114 12.02 16.25 -16.12
CA LEU A 114 13.30 16.03 -16.79
C LEU A 114 13.38 14.67 -17.48
N VAL A 115 12.97 13.59 -16.81
CA VAL A 115 13.02 12.24 -17.38
C VAL A 115 12.16 12.19 -18.63
N VAL A 116 10.96 12.75 -18.62
CA VAL A 116 10.10 12.75 -19.81
C VAL A 116 10.69 13.63 -20.93
N LEU A 117 11.27 14.78 -20.61
CA LEU A 117 11.94 15.63 -21.60
C LEU A 117 13.19 14.95 -22.19
N LEU A 118 14.01 14.29 -21.36
CA LEU A 118 15.16 13.51 -21.81
C LEU A 118 14.74 12.33 -22.68
N LEU A 119 13.75 11.55 -22.27
CA LEU A 119 13.20 10.46 -23.07
C LEU A 119 12.66 10.97 -24.40
N SER A 120 11.99 12.12 -24.39
CA SER A 120 11.49 12.73 -25.62
C SER A 120 12.64 13.24 -26.50
N ARG A 121 13.71 13.78 -25.91
CA ARG A 121 14.89 14.27 -26.61
C ARG A 121 15.69 13.14 -27.27
N TYR A 122 16.04 12.11 -26.50
CA TYR A 122 16.72 10.93 -27.04
C TYR A 122 15.83 10.17 -28.01
N GLY A 123 14.52 10.11 -27.74
CA GLY A 123 13.52 9.57 -28.66
C GLY A 123 13.55 10.30 -29.99
N LEU A 124 13.63 11.64 -30.00
CA LEU A 124 13.73 12.42 -31.23
C LEU A 124 15.00 12.09 -32.02
N THR A 125 16.16 11.94 -31.36
CA THR A 125 17.40 11.55 -32.05
C THR A 125 17.30 10.17 -32.70
N VAL A 126 16.70 9.20 -31.99
CA VAL A 126 16.46 7.86 -32.52
C VAL A 126 15.47 7.90 -33.70
N ILE A 127 14.38 8.64 -33.57
CA ILE A 127 13.38 8.83 -34.63
C ILE A 127 14.01 9.45 -35.88
N THR A 128 14.86 10.46 -35.74
CA THR A 128 15.53 11.07 -36.91
C THR A 128 16.45 10.08 -37.63
N SER A 129 17.18 9.23 -36.89
CA SER A 129 18.00 8.18 -37.48
C SER A 129 17.15 7.08 -38.14
N LEU A 130 16.04 6.68 -37.52
CA LEU A 130 15.12 5.70 -38.08
C LEU A 130 14.45 6.22 -39.37
N HIS A 131 14.05 7.49 -39.41
CA HIS A 131 13.45 8.08 -40.59
C HIS A 131 14.41 8.09 -41.80
N GLN A 132 15.71 8.28 -41.57
CA GLN A 132 16.72 8.14 -42.63
C GLN A 132 16.77 6.71 -43.21
N SER A 133 16.57 5.69 -42.37
CA SER A 133 16.52 4.28 -42.81
C SER A 133 15.16 3.88 -43.39
N TYR A 134 14.07 4.51 -42.97
CA TYR A 134 12.70 4.23 -43.40
C TYR A 134 11.97 5.51 -43.86
N PRO A 135 12.37 6.11 -45.01
CA PRO A 135 11.83 7.41 -45.44
C PRO A 135 10.34 7.38 -45.82
N HIS A 136 9.80 6.19 -46.10
CA HIS A 136 8.40 5.98 -46.47
C HIS A 136 7.44 6.13 -45.27
N ILE A 137 7.94 6.09 -44.04
CA ILE A 137 7.13 6.36 -42.86
C ILE A 137 7.23 7.86 -42.56
N PRO A 138 6.10 8.60 -42.55
CA PRO A 138 6.09 10.02 -42.27
C PRO A 138 6.74 10.34 -40.91
N LEU A 139 7.53 11.42 -40.88
CA LEU A 139 8.18 11.86 -39.65
C LEU A 139 7.17 12.32 -38.58
N SER A 140 5.98 12.77 -39.00
CA SER A 140 4.83 13.07 -38.12
C SER A 140 4.41 11.85 -37.29
N ALA A 141 4.22 10.70 -37.95
CA ALA A 141 3.83 9.44 -37.34
C ALA A 141 4.87 8.96 -36.31
N MET A 142 6.15 9.05 -36.66
CA MET A 142 7.22 8.65 -35.74
C MET A 142 7.30 9.59 -34.52
N ARG A 143 7.17 10.91 -34.72
CA ARG A 143 7.14 11.91 -33.63
C ARG A 143 5.96 11.71 -32.70
N ALA A 144 4.82 11.24 -33.21
CA ALA A 144 3.66 10.92 -32.39
C ALA A 144 3.96 9.87 -31.31
N ALA A 145 4.96 9.00 -31.50
CA ALA A 145 5.35 7.97 -30.52
C ALA A 145 6.12 8.51 -29.30
N LEU A 146 6.53 9.79 -29.30
CA LEU A 146 7.27 10.40 -28.18
C LEU A 146 6.44 10.44 -26.88
N PRO A 147 6.97 9.98 -25.74
CA PRO A 147 6.18 9.63 -24.56
C PRO A 147 5.82 10.82 -23.66
N VAL A 148 5.43 11.97 -24.20
CA VAL A 148 5.07 13.15 -23.38
C VAL A 148 3.92 12.88 -22.39
N PRO A 149 2.84 12.14 -22.75
CA PRO A 149 1.77 11.80 -21.80
C PRO A 149 2.22 10.95 -20.59
N LEU A 150 3.41 10.37 -20.63
CA LEU A 150 4.00 9.64 -19.51
C LEU A 150 4.10 10.51 -18.25
N GLY A 151 4.43 11.80 -18.39
CA GLY A 151 4.51 12.72 -17.26
C GLY A 151 3.16 12.89 -16.57
N ALA A 152 2.09 12.96 -17.35
CA ALA A 152 0.71 13.04 -16.85
C ALA A 152 0.34 11.80 -16.01
N VAL A 153 0.65 10.62 -16.56
CA VAL A 153 0.40 9.32 -15.91
C VAL A 153 1.20 9.21 -14.60
N LEU A 154 2.50 9.48 -14.62
CA LEU A 154 3.36 9.38 -13.45
C LEU A 154 2.97 10.38 -12.36
N LEU A 155 2.72 11.64 -12.71
CA LEU A 155 2.30 12.65 -11.73
C LEU A 155 0.92 12.36 -11.13
N THR A 156 0.02 11.73 -11.90
CA THR A 156 -1.30 11.32 -11.39
C THR A 156 -1.16 10.28 -10.28
N VAL A 157 -0.32 9.28 -10.50
CA VAL A 157 -0.14 8.16 -9.55
C VAL A 157 0.73 8.55 -8.35
N LEU A 158 1.79 9.33 -8.55
CA LEU A 158 2.70 9.74 -7.47
C LEU A 158 2.10 10.81 -6.55
N PHE A 159 1.16 11.59 -7.08
CA PHE A 159 0.57 12.73 -6.39
C PHE A 159 -0.95 12.73 -6.52
N ASN A 160 -1.48 13.52 -7.45
CA ASN A 160 -2.91 13.68 -7.64
C ASN A 160 -3.22 14.25 -9.05
N PRO A 161 -4.45 14.06 -9.55
CA PRO A 161 -4.85 14.54 -10.88
C PRO A 161 -4.69 16.04 -11.09
N ARG A 162 -4.87 16.87 -10.06
CA ARG A 162 -4.78 18.34 -10.17
C ARG A 162 -3.34 18.79 -10.42
N LEU A 163 -2.37 18.16 -9.75
CA LEU A 163 -0.96 18.41 -10.00
C LEU A 163 -0.52 17.87 -11.35
N ALA A 164 -0.99 16.66 -11.71
CA ALA A 164 -0.70 16.07 -12.99
C ALA A 164 -1.15 16.96 -14.15
N PHE A 165 -2.33 17.56 -14.07
CA PHE A 165 -2.82 18.50 -15.08
C PHE A 165 -1.90 19.72 -15.25
N ALA A 166 -1.52 20.38 -14.13
CA ALA A 166 -0.62 21.53 -14.16
C ALA A 166 0.77 21.16 -14.69
N GLY A 167 1.31 20.02 -14.27
CA GLY A 167 2.60 19.51 -14.74
C GLY A 167 2.57 19.12 -16.23
N SER A 168 1.48 18.51 -16.69
CA SER A 168 1.26 18.17 -18.10
C SER A 168 1.19 19.41 -18.99
N LEU A 169 0.52 20.47 -18.54
CA LEU A 169 0.47 21.73 -19.28
C LEU A 169 1.88 22.29 -19.51
N VAL A 170 2.71 22.32 -18.46
CA VAL A 170 4.11 22.76 -18.58
C VAL A 170 4.89 21.83 -19.52
N LEU A 171 4.76 20.53 -19.33
CA LEU A 171 5.51 19.52 -20.08
C LEU A 171 5.19 19.54 -21.58
N THR A 172 3.93 19.72 -21.96
CA THR A 172 3.51 19.77 -23.37
C THR A 172 3.94 21.06 -24.04
N ILE A 173 3.96 22.20 -23.33
CA ILE A 173 4.53 23.46 -23.83
C ILE A 173 6.03 23.28 -24.09
N LEU A 174 6.77 22.73 -23.12
CA LEU A 174 8.22 22.47 -23.26
C LEU A 174 8.53 21.50 -24.40
N ALA A 175 7.74 20.43 -24.54
CA ALA A 175 7.89 19.48 -25.64
C ALA A 175 7.53 20.10 -26.99
N GLY A 176 6.51 20.97 -27.06
CA GLY A 176 6.16 21.71 -28.27
C GLY A 176 7.29 22.61 -28.76
N ILE A 177 7.96 23.34 -27.84
CA ILE A 177 9.15 24.16 -28.14
C ILE A 177 10.27 23.29 -28.69
N MET A 178 10.47 22.09 -28.13
CA MET A 178 11.52 21.15 -28.57
C MET A 178 11.30 20.64 -30.01
N LEU A 179 10.06 20.52 -30.50
CA LEU A 179 9.76 19.93 -31.81
C LEU A 179 9.62 20.95 -32.97
N ALA A 180 9.76 22.26 -32.72
CA ALA A 180 9.59 23.33 -33.72
C ALA A 180 8.23 23.34 -34.48
N ALA A 181 7.23 22.59 -34.00
CA ALA A 181 5.83 22.60 -34.44
C ALA A 181 4.92 22.81 -33.22
N PRO A 182 4.95 24.02 -32.63
CA PRO A 182 4.63 24.21 -31.22
C PRO A 182 3.16 23.97 -30.88
N ILE A 183 2.21 24.30 -31.77
CA ILE A 183 0.78 24.23 -31.45
C ILE A 183 0.15 22.85 -31.71
N GLN A 184 0.41 22.25 -32.88
CA GLN A 184 -0.17 20.94 -33.23
C GLN A 184 0.33 19.84 -32.28
N TYR A 185 1.64 19.80 -32.04
CA TYR A 185 2.22 18.81 -31.13
C TYR A 185 1.83 19.06 -29.67
N PHE A 186 1.74 20.33 -29.24
CA PHE A 186 1.20 20.68 -27.93
C PHE A 186 -0.22 20.12 -27.75
N LEU A 187 -1.13 20.38 -28.70
CA LEU A 187 -2.51 19.92 -28.63
C LEU A 187 -2.59 18.40 -28.59
N PHE A 188 -1.86 17.71 -29.48
CA PHE A 188 -1.77 16.24 -29.50
C PHE A 188 -1.30 15.67 -28.16
N ALA A 189 -0.15 16.12 -27.66
CA ALA A 189 0.42 15.61 -26.42
C ALA A 189 -0.41 15.99 -25.19
N PHE A 190 -1.09 17.14 -25.22
CA PHE A 190 -1.96 17.62 -24.15
C PHE A 190 -3.26 16.80 -24.07
N VAL A 191 -3.91 16.50 -25.21
CA VAL A 191 -5.07 15.60 -25.24
C VAL A 191 -4.70 14.24 -24.66
N GLY A 192 -3.61 13.63 -25.13
CA GLY A 192 -3.11 12.37 -24.58
C GLY A 192 -2.83 12.44 -23.08
N SER A 193 -2.23 13.52 -22.61
CA SER A 193 -1.95 13.75 -21.18
C SER A 193 -3.23 13.83 -20.34
N VAL A 194 -4.21 14.62 -20.78
CA VAL A 194 -5.49 14.80 -20.07
C VAL A 194 -6.26 13.49 -20.01
N VAL A 195 -6.33 12.75 -21.12
CA VAL A 195 -6.94 11.42 -21.15
C VAL A 195 -6.22 10.46 -20.22
N GLY A 196 -4.88 10.49 -20.19
CA GLY A 196 -4.06 9.71 -19.27
C GLY A 196 -4.42 9.96 -17.81
N ILE A 197 -4.57 11.22 -17.40
CA ILE A 197 -4.93 11.61 -16.03
C ILE A 197 -6.29 11.01 -15.62
N PHE A 198 -7.32 11.18 -16.45
CA PHE A 198 -8.66 10.67 -16.14
C PHE A 198 -8.74 9.14 -16.25
N SER A 199 -7.90 8.52 -17.07
CA SER A 199 -7.83 7.06 -17.20
C SER A 199 -7.24 6.37 -15.96
N LEU A 200 -6.56 7.09 -15.08
CA LEU A 200 -5.97 6.56 -13.84
C LEU A 200 -6.65 7.07 -12.56
N SER A 201 -7.46 8.12 -12.66
CA SER A 201 -8.17 8.69 -11.52
C SER A 201 -9.07 7.63 -10.85
N GLY A 202 -8.70 7.23 -9.63
CA GLY A 202 -9.44 6.26 -8.80
C GLY A 202 -9.26 4.78 -9.18
N ARG A 203 -8.25 4.42 -9.99
CA ARG A 203 -7.99 3.02 -10.37
C ARG A 203 -6.66 2.54 -9.80
N VAL A 204 -6.66 1.31 -9.28
CA VAL A 204 -5.47 0.68 -8.68
C VAL A 204 -5.20 -0.68 -9.33
N GLY A 205 -3.92 -1.03 -9.52
CA GLY A 205 -3.49 -2.35 -10.02
C GLY A 205 -2.75 -2.32 -11.35
N ARG A 206 -1.87 -3.30 -11.61
CA ARG A 206 -0.91 -3.29 -12.76
C ARG A 206 -1.55 -3.14 -14.14
N THR A 207 -2.77 -3.63 -14.32
CA THR A 207 -3.53 -3.50 -15.59
C THR A 207 -4.00 -2.07 -15.85
N ALA A 208 -4.00 -1.20 -14.82
CA ALA A 208 -4.39 0.21 -14.96
C ALA A 208 -3.49 0.96 -15.94
N PHE A 209 -2.18 0.70 -15.97
CA PHE A 209 -1.26 1.34 -16.93
C PHE A 209 -1.51 0.92 -18.36
N PHE A 210 -1.76 -0.37 -18.60
CA PHE A 210 -2.08 -0.86 -19.96
C PHE A 210 -3.42 -0.30 -20.44
N ARG A 211 -4.43 -0.25 -19.59
CA ARG A 211 -5.71 0.39 -19.92
C ARG A 211 -5.53 1.87 -20.20
N ALA A 212 -4.79 2.58 -19.34
CA ALA A 212 -4.48 3.99 -19.52
C ALA A 212 -3.79 4.23 -20.86
N GLY A 213 -2.75 3.46 -21.17
CA GLY A 213 -2.04 3.50 -22.44
C GLY A 213 -2.94 3.24 -23.64
N SER A 214 -3.82 2.23 -23.58
CA SER A 214 -4.77 1.97 -24.67
C SER A 214 -5.72 3.15 -24.92
N VAL A 215 -6.28 3.75 -23.86
CA VAL A 215 -7.19 4.89 -23.99
C VAL A 215 -6.44 6.15 -24.47
N VAL A 216 -5.21 6.37 -23.99
CA VAL A 216 -4.31 7.43 -24.50
C VAL A 216 -4.04 7.23 -25.98
N GLY A 217 -3.72 6.00 -26.41
CA GLY A 217 -3.46 5.68 -27.81
C GLY A 217 -4.66 5.96 -28.70
N LEU A 218 -5.87 5.56 -28.27
CA LEU A 218 -7.11 5.84 -28.99
C LEU A 218 -7.40 7.35 -29.08
N ALA A 219 -7.20 8.10 -27.98
CA ALA A 219 -7.38 9.55 -27.98
C ALA A 219 -6.39 10.27 -28.90
N ASN A 220 -5.14 9.81 -28.93
CA ASN A 220 -4.11 10.32 -29.82
C ASN A 220 -4.45 10.01 -31.29
N ALA A 221 -4.88 8.79 -31.61
CA ALA A 221 -5.34 8.43 -32.96
C ALA A 221 -6.55 9.27 -33.39
N TYR A 222 -7.51 9.51 -32.49
CA TYR A 222 -8.63 10.42 -32.74
C TYR A 222 -8.16 11.86 -33.02
N THR A 223 -7.17 12.35 -32.27
CA THR A 223 -6.59 13.69 -32.50
C THR A 223 -5.93 13.78 -33.88
N GLN A 224 -5.22 12.74 -34.32
CA GLN A 224 -4.63 12.69 -35.66
C GLN A 224 -5.68 12.69 -36.77
N LEU A 225 -6.79 11.97 -36.58
CA LEU A 225 -7.95 12.06 -37.49
C LEU A 225 -8.50 13.48 -37.58
N ALA A 226 -8.65 14.17 -36.44
CA ALA A 226 -9.11 15.55 -36.44
C ALA A 226 -8.15 16.47 -37.21
N PHE A 227 -6.83 16.31 -37.03
CA PHE A 227 -5.84 17.11 -37.76
C PHE A 227 -5.85 16.84 -39.27
N ALA A 228 -5.89 15.58 -39.70
CA ALA A 228 -5.96 15.25 -41.13
C ALA A 228 -7.22 15.85 -41.80
N LEU A 229 -8.36 15.85 -41.10
CA LEU A 229 -9.59 16.47 -41.59
C LEU A 229 -9.51 18.00 -41.65
N LEU A 230 -8.82 18.64 -40.71
CA LEU A 230 -8.60 20.09 -40.70
C LEU A 230 -7.62 20.53 -41.79
N GLU A 231 -6.60 19.72 -42.06
CA GLU A 231 -5.60 19.98 -43.11
C GLU A 231 -6.13 19.64 -44.50
N GLY A 232 -7.17 18.79 -44.59
CA GLY A 232 -7.77 18.37 -45.85
C GLY A 232 -6.93 17.33 -46.62
N ASP A 233 -5.89 16.77 -45.98
CA ASP A 233 -5.01 15.76 -46.57
C ASP A 233 -5.01 14.47 -45.73
N PRO A 234 -5.66 13.40 -46.21
CA PRO A 234 -5.67 12.12 -45.51
C PRO A 234 -4.45 11.23 -45.85
N SER A 235 -3.48 11.70 -46.64
CA SER A 235 -2.41 10.87 -47.19
C SER A 235 -1.57 10.13 -46.14
N THR A 236 -1.34 10.75 -44.98
CA THR A 236 -0.56 10.18 -43.85
C THR A 236 -1.42 9.68 -42.69
N LEU A 237 -2.74 9.81 -42.79
CA LEU A 237 -3.69 9.59 -41.67
C LEU A 237 -3.50 8.22 -41.01
N LEU A 238 -3.48 7.15 -41.80
CA LEU A 238 -3.37 5.79 -41.25
C LEU A 238 -2.07 5.61 -40.47
N THR A 239 -0.95 6.10 -41.01
CA THR A 239 0.35 6.02 -40.34
C THR A 239 0.42 6.89 -39.09
N ASP A 240 -0.15 8.10 -39.11
CA ASP A 240 -0.17 9.00 -37.96
C ASP A 240 -1.05 8.45 -36.83
N MET A 241 -2.19 7.84 -37.17
CA MET A 241 -3.05 7.12 -36.20
C MET A 241 -2.31 5.95 -35.54
N VAL A 242 -1.57 5.16 -36.32
CA VAL A 242 -0.71 4.09 -35.79
C VAL A 242 0.35 4.66 -34.86
N GLY A 243 0.99 5.77 -35.21
CA GLY A 243 1.92 6.49 -34.33
C GLY A 243 1.27 6.91 -33.00
N GLY A 244 0.03 7.39 -33.04
CA GLY A 244 -0.79 7.69 -31.87
C GLY A 244 -1.07 6.46 -30.99
N LEU A 245 -1.38 5.30 -31.59
CA LEU A 245 -1.57 4.05 -30.84
C LEU A 245 -0.27 3.55 -30.20
N VAL A 246 0.84 3.64 -30.93
CA VAL A 246 2.18 3.28 -30.42
C VAL A 246 2.54 4.16 -29.22
N ASN A 247 2.21 5.46 -29.25
CA ASN A 247 2.39 6.36 -28.11
C ASN A 247 1.78 5.78 -26.81
N GLY A 248 0.52 5.35 -26.90
CA GLY A 248 -0.19 4.76 -25.76
C GLY A 248 0.50 3.52 -25.20
N ALA A 249 0.97 2.63 -26.08
CA ALA A 249 1.71 1.44 -25.69
C ALA A 249 3.06 1.78 -25.03
N VAL A 250 3.82 2.71 -25.60
CA VAL A 250 5.10 3.19 -25.04
C VAL A 250 4.88 3.80 -23.66
N VAL A 251 3.84 4.64 -23.48
CA VAL A 251 3.49 5.24 -22.19
C VAL A 251 3.17 4.17 -21.15
N ALA A 252 2.39 3.13 -21.48
CA ALA A 252 2.07 2.06 -20.55
C ALA A 252 3.31 1.28 -20.09
N VAL A 253 4.19 0.90 -21.02
CA VAL A 253 5.42 0.15 -20.72
C VAL A 253 6.36 0.98 -19.85
N LEU A 254 6.62 2.24 -20.24
CA LEU A 254 7.52 3.11 -19.50
C LEU A 254 6.98 3.47 -18.11
N ALA A 255 5.68 3.73 -17.98
CA ALA A 255 5.06 4.02 -16.67
C ALA A 255 5.21 2.82 -15.72
N THR A 256 4.98 1.61 -16.22
CA THR A 256 5.12 0.37 -15.45
C THR A 256 6.55 0.17 -14.95
N GLY A 257 7.56 0.47 -15.77
CA GLY A 257 8.97 0.32 -15.40
C GLY A 257 9.53 1.43 -14.52
N LEU A 258 9.13 2.69 -14.76
CA LEU A 258 9.67 3.86 -14.07
C LEU A 258 9.03 4.10 -12.71
N LEU A 259 7.74 3.78 -12.54
CA LEU A 259 7.02 4.08 -11.30
C LEU A 259 7.69 3.44 -10.06
N PRO A 260 8.04 2.14 -10.03
CA PRO A 260 8.69 1.54 -8.87
C PRO A 260 10.04 2.20 -8.54
N LEU A 261 10.79 2.63 -9.55
CA LEU A 261 12.07 3.31 -9.38
C LEU A 261 11.89 4.68 -8.74
N LEU A 262 10.86 5.43 -9.16
CA LEU A 262 10.53 6.74 -8.60
C LEU A 262 9.99 6.64 -7.17
N GLU A 263 9.08 5.70 -6.92
CA GLU A 263 8.57 5.39 -5.56
C GLU A 263 9.71 5.07 -4.60
N HIS A 264 10.62 4.18 -5.00
CA HIS A 264 11.74 3.75 -4.17
C HIS A 264 12.80 4.85 -4.00
N SER A 265 13.09 5.64 -5.01
CA SER A 265 14.07 6.72 -4.87
C SER A 265 13.55 7.82 -3.94
N PHE A 266 12.25 8.13 -4.05
CA PHE A 266 11.63 9.24 -3.33
C PHE A 266 10.84 8.82 -2.08
N GLY A 267 10.87 7.54 -1.69
CA GLY A 267 10.17 7.06 -0.50
C GLY A 267 8.67 7.34 -0.55
N ARG A 268 8.11 7.46 -1.77
CA ARG A 268 6.72 7.82 -1.98
C ARG A 268 5.92 6.54 -2.06
N THR A 269 5.04 6.33 -1.09
CA THR A 269 4.12 5.20 -1.08
C THR A 269 2.91 5.55 -1.93
N THR A 270 2.62 4.75 -2.95
CA THR A 270 1.38 4.85 -3.72
C THR A 270 0.45 3.70 -3.37
N ASP A 271 -0.79 3.76 -3.85
CA ASP A 271 -1.75 2.67 -3.71
C ASP A 271 -1.25 1.37 -4.36
N PHE A 272 -0.37 1.46 -5.37
CA PHE A 272 0.27 0.28 -5.96
C PHE A 272 1.23 -0.39 -4.98
N THR A 273 2.08 0.39 -4.32
CA THR A 273 2.96 -0.13 -3.27
C THR A 273 2.15 -0.76 -2.13
N LEU A 274 1.07 -0.11 -1.71
CA LEU A 274 0.21 -0.62 -0.64
C LEU A 274 -0.53 -1.90 -1.06
N LEU A 275 -1.03 -1.99 -2.30
CA LEU A 275 -1.64 -3.23 -2.80
C LEU A 275 -0.64 -4.38 -2.85
N GLU A 276 0.61 -4.14 -3.24
CA GLU A 276 1.65 -5.16 -3.20
C GLU A 276 1.85 -5.67 -1.77
N LEU A 277 2.00 -4.75 -0.81
CA LEU A 277 2.15 -5.06 0.62
C LEU A 277 0.87 -5.62 1.27
N SER A 278 -0.29 -5.49 0.62
CA SER A 278 -1.55 -6.10 1.09
C SER A 278 -1.64 -7.60 0.79
N ASN A 279 -0.73 -8.13 -0.04
CA ASN A 279 -0.69 -9.56 -0.35
C ASN A 279 -0.26 -10.35 0.89
N LEU A 280 -1.16 -11.16 1.44
CA LEU A 280 -0.90 -11.98 2.62
C LEU A 280 0.19 -13.04 2.41
N ASN A 281 0.64 -13.26 1.18
CA ASN A 281 1.81 -14.09 0.87
C ASN A 281 3.14 -13.33 0.94
N GLU A 282 3.15 -12.03 1.26
CA GLU A 282 4.38 -11.29 1.49
C GLU A 282 5.22 -12.00 2.57
N PRO A 283 6.54 -12.15 2.36
CA PRO A 283 7.38 -12.94 3.26
C PRO A 283 7.30 -12.52 4.74
N MET A 284 7.15 -11.23 5.04
CA MET A 284 6.96 -10.73 6.40
C MET A 284 5.62 -11.19 7.01
N LEU A 285 4.53 -11.14 6.25
CA LEU A 285 3.21 -11.57 6.72
C LEU A 285 3.15 -13.09 6.88
N ARG A 286 3.83 -13.85 6.02
CA ARG A 286 4.02 -15.30 6.19
C ARG A 286 4.84 -15.62 7.43
N HIS A 287 5.87 -14.83 7.72
CA HIS A 287 6.64 -14.98 8.96
C HIS A 287 5.76 -14.71 10.19
N LEU A 288 4.99 -13.62 10.18
CA LEU A 288 4.02 -13.31 11.24
C LEU A 288 3.02 -14.46 11.45
N LEU A 289 2.45 -15.00 10.38
CA LEU A 289 1.52 -16.15 10.43
C LEU A 289 2.15 -17.39 11.07
N LEU A 290 3.41 -17.69 10.77
CA LEU A 290 4.09 -18.89 11.26
C LEU A 290 4.60 -18.75 12.69
N THR A 291 5.05 -17.55 13.09
CA THR A 291 5.66 -17.30 14.40
C THR A 291 4.65 -16.82 15.44
N ALA A 292 3.69 -15.99 15.05
CA ALA A 292 2.67 -15.40 15.93
C ALA A 292 1.27 -15.46 15.28
N PRO A 293 0.67 -16.66 15.11
CA PRO A 293 -0.58 -16.85 14.37
C PRO A 293 -1.79 -16.10 14.98
N GLY A 294 -1.81 -15.93 16.30
CA GLY A 294 -2.85 -15.17 16.99
C GLY A 294 -2.78 -13.67 16.68
N THR A 295 -1.56 -13.13 16.69
CA THR A 295 -1.28 -11.75 16.27
C THR A 295 -1.57 -11.55 14.78
N TYR A 296 -1.26 -12.52 13.92
CA TYR A 296 -1.64 -12.48 12.51
C TYR A 296 -3.17 -12.36 12.33
N HIS A 297 -3.94 -13.23 13.00
CA HIS A 297 -5.40 -13.19 12.91
C HIS A 297 -5.95 -11.86 13.45
N HIS A 298 -5.44 -11.39 14.59
CA HIS A 298 -5.75 -10.07 15.13
C HIS A 298 -5.51 -8.96 14.10
N SER A 299 -4.33 -8.91 13.49
CA SER A 299 -3.93 -7.89 12.50
C SER A 299 -4.86 -7.86 11.28
N VAL A 300 -5.33 -9.03 10.81
CA VAL A 300 -6.31 -9.11 9.70
C VAL A 300 -7.68 -8.56 10.10
N MET A 301 -8.14 -8.85 11.32
CA MET A 301 -9.42 -8.33 11.82
C MET A 301 -9.37 -6.82 12.07
N VAL A 302 -8.28 -6.32 12.66
CA VAL A 302 -8.01 -4.89 12.80
C VAL A 302 -8.00 -4.21 11.44
N GLY A 303 -7.36 -4.81 10.43
CA GLY A 303 -7.35 -4.29 9.06
C GLY A 303 -8.74 -4.18 8.45
N THR A 304 -9.61 -5.15 8.71
CA THR A 304 -11.01 -5.13 8.23
C THR A 304 -11.83 -4.02 8.89
N LEU A 305 -11.67 -3.83 10.20
CA LEU A 305 -12.31 -2.74 10.94
C LEU A 305 -11.79 -1.38 10.46
N ALA A 306 -10.47 -1.21 10.41
CA ALA A 306 -9.81 0.02 10.05
C ALA A 306 -10.12 0.44 8.60
N GLU A 307 -10.13 -0.49 7.65
CA GLU A 307 -10.51 -0.23 6.26
C GLU A 307 -11.94 0.33 6.18
N SER A 308 -12.91 -0.35 6.79
CA SER A 308 -14.32 0.05 6.72
C SER A 308 -14.58 1.38 7.42
N ALA A 309 -13.88 1.67 8.53
CA ALA A 309 -13.97 2.94 9.22
C ALA A 309 -13.37 4.09 8.41
N ALA A 310 -12.20 3.87 7.82
CA ALA A 310 -11.53 4.86 6.97
C ALA A 310 -12.34 5.20 5.73
N GLU A 311 -12.92 4.20 5.05
CA GLU A 311 -13.80 4.40 3.90
C GLU A 311 -15.01 5.26 4.26
N ALA A 312 -15.64 5.02 5.42
CA ALA A 312 -16.83 5.72 5.87
C ALA A 312 -16.62 7.23 6.13
N ILE A 313 -15.38 7.66 6.41
CA ILE A 313 -15.03 9.07 6.65
C ILE A 313 -14.18 9.70 5.53
N GLY A 314 -13.93 8.95 4.44
CA GLY A 314 -13.08 9.42 3.35
C GLY A 314 -11.59 9.58 3.72
N ALA A 315 -11.09 8.76 4.65
CA ALA A 315 -9.67 8.58 4.93
C ALA A 315 -9.07 7.51 4.00
N ASN A 316 -7.74 7.33 4.03
CA ASN A 316 -7.09 6.32 3.18
C ASN A 316 -7.32 4.89 3.71
N ALA A 317 -8.37 4.25 3.24
CA ALA A 317 -8.78 2.90 3.65
C ALA A 317 -7.73 1.83 3.36
N LEU A 318 -7.05 1.91 2.21
CA LEU A 318 -6.00 0.97 1.84
C LEU A 318 -4.79 1.09 2.78
N LEU A 319 -4.39 2.32 3.15
CA LEU A 319 -3.32 2.54 4.12
C LEU A 319 -3.69 2.00 5.50
N CYS A 320 -4.93 2.21 5.96
CA CYS A 320 -5.40 1.64 7.23
C CYS A 320 -5.36 0.11 7.23
N ARG A 321 -5.85 -0.55 6.17
CA ARG A 321 -5.80 -2.01 6.05
C ARG A 321 -4.37 -2.54 6.09
N VAL A 322 -3.50 -1.98 5.26
CA VAL A 322 -2.13 -2.47 5.14
C VAL A 322 -1.33 -2.14 6.40
N GLY A 323 -1.52 -0.95 6.97
CA GLY A 323 -0.95 -0.56 8.26
C GLY A 323 -1.30 -1.56 9.36
N ALA A 324 -2.55 -1.98 9.44
CA ALA A 324 -2.98 -2.99 10.41
C ALA A 324 -2.29 -4.35 10.22
N TYR A 325 -1.95 -4.77 8.99
CA TYR A 325 -1.24 -6.03 8.77
C TYR A 325 0.18 -6.02 9.37
N TYR A 326 0.79 -4.85 9.48
CA TYR A 326 2.19 -4.70 9.90
C TYR A 326 2.37 -4.06 11.29
N HIS A 327 1.32 -3.51 11.90
CA HIS A 327 1.44 -2.72 13.14
C HIS A 327 2.11 -3.48 14.29
N ASP A 328 1.92 -4.80 14.31
CA ASP A 328 2.22 -5.68 15.43
C ASP A 328 3.36 -6.69 15.13
N ILE A 329 4.08 -6.51 14.02
CA ILE A 329 5.12 -7.48 13.59
C ILE A 329 6.23 -7.68 14.62
N GLY A 330 6.47 -6.70 15.50
CA GLY A 330 7.45 -6.82 16.58
C GLY A 330 7.12 -7.94 17.57
N LYS A 331 5.84 -8.32 17.74
CA LYS A 331 5.43 -9.42 18.64
C LYS A 331 6.06 -10.77 18.24
N THR A 332 6.54 -10.91 17.01
CA THR A 332 7.25 -12.12 16.54
C THR A 332 8.58 -12.37 17.25
N ARG A 333 9.18 -11.38 17.94
CA ARG A 333 10.38 -11.57 18.75
C ARG A 333 10.12 -12.34 20.04
N HIS A 334 8.94 -12.14 20.62
CA HIS A 334 8.55 -12.68 21.93
C HIS A 334 7.10 -13.19 21.95
N PRO A 335 6.69 -14.05 20.99
CA PRO A 335 5.28 -14.39 20.78
C PRO A 335 4.62 -15.02 22.01
N ALA A 336 5.40 -15.78 22.81
CA ALA A 336 4.95 -16.43 24.04
C ALA A 336 4.44 -15.49 25.14
N TYR A 337 4.76 -14.19 25.06
CA TYR A 337 4.32 -13.17 26.03
C TYR A 337 3.02 -12.46 25.63
N PHE A 338 2.43 -12.80 24.48
CA PHE A 338 1.20 -12.18 24.00
C PHE A 338 0.04 -13.18 24.07
N ILE A 339 -1.04 -12.79 24.76
CA ILE A 339 -2.16 -13.67 25.12
C ILE A 339 -2.89 -14.24 23.90
N GLU A 340 -2.91 -13.51 22.79
CA GLU A 340 -3.51 -13.96 21.55
C GLU A 340 -2.74 -15.14 20.92
N ASN A 341 -1.45 -15.29 21.20
CA ASN A 341 -0.62 -16.37 20.66
C ASN A 341 -0.53 -17.58 21.60
N HIS A 342 -0.57 -17.34 22.91
CA HIS A 342 -0.31 -18.36 23.91
C HIS A 342 -1.25 -18.21 25.12
N ALA A 343 -2.05 -19.24 25.38
CA ALA A 343 -2.98 -19.25 26.52
C ALA A 343 -2.24 -19.16 27.88
N ASP A 344 -0.99 -19.60 27.95
CA ASP A 344 -0.13 -19.52 29.14
C ASP A 344 0.59 -18.16 29.30
N ALA A 345 0.41 -17.20 28.39
CA ALA A 345 1.09 -15.90 28.45
C ALA A 345 0.87 -15.17 29.79
N LEU A 346 -0.35 -15.21 30.33
CA LEU A 346 -0.66 -14.60 31.62
C LEU A 346 0.21 -15.18 32.75
N SER A 347 0.35 -16.52 32.78
CA SER A 347 1.16 -17.22 33.77
C SER A 347 2.65 -16.93 33.66
N ARG A 348 3.14 -16.54 32.47
CA ARG A 348 4.53 -16.09 32.27
C ARG A 348 4.72 -14.72 32.88
N HIS A 349 3.79 -13.81 32.64
CA HIS A 349 3.81 -12.48 33.24
C HIS A 349 3.67 -12.51 34.76
N GLU A 350 2.88 -13.42 35.33
CA GLU A 350 2.75 -13.59 36.78
C GLU A 350 4.09 -13.88 37.47
N LYS A 351 5.01 -14.57 36.79
CA LYS A 351 6.35 -14.89 37.31
C LYS A 351 7.35 -13.74 37.22
N LEU A 352 6.98 -12.63 36.58
CA LEU A 352 7.84 -11.47 36.37
C LEU A 352 7.39 -10.28 37.20
N ALA A 353 8.33 -9.40 37.53
CA ALA A 353 8.01 -8.08 38.06
C ALA A 353 7.15 -7.29 37.04
N PRO A 354 6.20 -6.47 37.50
CA PRO A 354 5.36 -5.66 36.62
C PRO A 354 6.15 -4.75 35.67
N SER A 355 7.27 -4.18 36.14
CA SER A 355 8.17 -3.35 35.34
C SER A 355 8.81 -4.11 34.17
N LEU A 356 9.24 -5.37 34.41
CA LEU A 356 9.80 -6.23 33.38
C LEU A 356 8.74 -6.69 32.38
N SER A 357 7.53 -7.03 32.86
CA SER A 357 6.41 -7.37 31.97
C SER A 357 6.03 -6.20 31.06
N ARG A 358 5.97 -4.99 31.61
CA ARG A 358 5.77 -3.75 30.85
C ARG A 358 6.87 -3.56 29.80
N ALA A 359 8.15 -3.77 30.15
CA ALA A 359 9.25 -3.63 29.22
C ALA A 359 9.16 -4.62 28.04
N ILE A 360 8.79 -5.89 28.29
CA ILE A 360 8.57 -6.90 27.24
C ILE A 360 7.41 -6.51 26.34
N VAL A 361 6.27 -6.11 26.92
CA VAL A 361 5.12 -5.70 26.12
C VAL A 361 5.46 -4.48 25.29
N MET A 362 6.13 -3.47 25.83
CA MET A 362 6.47 -2.26 25.08
C MET A 362 7.58 -2.46 24.04
N SER A 363 8.41 -3.49 24.16
CA SER A 363 9.51 -3.72 23.22
C SER A 363 9.02 -4.06 21.81
N HIS A 364 7.80 -4.61 21.66
CA HIS A 364 7.24 -4.94 20.34
C HIS A 364 7.15 -3.71 19.42
N VAL A 365 6.96 -2.51 19.96
CA VAL A 365 6.93 -1.28 19.16
C VAL A 365 8.32 -1.01 18.59
N LYS A 366 9.36 -1.01 19.42
CA LYS A 366 10.74 -0.76 19.02
C LYS A 366 11.22 -1.83 18.04
N GLU A 367 10.99 -3.09 18.38
CA GLU A 367 11.36 -4.24 17.56
C GLU A 367 10.59 -4.26 16.24
N GLY A 368 9.32 -3.85 16.24
CA GLY A 368 8.49 -3.70 15.05
C GLY A 368 9.03 -2.62 14.11
N ILE A 369 9.45 -1.47 14.65
CA ILE A 369 10.09 -0.40 13.86
C ILE A 369 11.40 -0.88 13.22
N GLU A 370 12.26 -1.53 14.00
CA GLU A 370 13.53 -2.09 13.51
C GLU A 370 13.27 -3.12 12.40
N MET A 371 12.37 -4.07 12.65
CA MET A 371 11.99 -5.10 11.68
C MET A 371 11.37 -4.52 10.41
N ALA A 372 10.49 -3.52 10.53
CA ALA A 372 9.86 -2.84 9.42
C ALA A 372 10.89 -2.12 8.54
N ARG A 373 11.87 -1.45 9.15
CA ARG A 373 12.95 -0.75 8.44
C ARG A 373 13.92 -1.72 7.76
N ASP A 374 14.31 -2.79 8.45
CA ASP A 374 15.20 -3.82 7.90
C ASP A 374 14.55 -4.56 6.74
N TYR A 375 13.24 -4.82 6.84
CA TYR A 375 12.46 -5.41 5.75
C TYR A 375 12.14 -4.42 4.64
N GLY A 376 12.22 -3.13 4.94
CA GLY A 376 12.07 -2.09 3.96
C GLY A 376 10.65 -1.66 3.67
N LEU A 377 9.81 -1.65 4.70
CA LEU A 377 8.49 -1.06 4.62
C LEU A 377 8.61 0.46 4.38
N PRO A 378 7.69 1.05 3.61
CA PRO A 378 7.64 2.49 3.45
C PRO A 378 7.44 3.22 4.79
N ASP A 379 8.01 4.41 4.93
CA ASP A 379 8.00 5.18 6.19
C ASP A 379 6.57 5.40 6.71
N VAL A 380 5.59 5.59 5.82
CA VAL A 380 4.17 5.74 6.21
C VAL A 380 3.61 4.52 6.97
N LEU A 381 4.11 3.31 6.71
CA LEU A 381 3.73 2.10 7.47
C LEU A 381 4.56 1.97 8.75
N VAL A 382 5.85 2.30 8.69
CA VAL A 382 6.74 2.29 9.87
C VAL A 382 6.22 3.25 10.94
N ASP A 383 5.74 4.43 10.53
CA ASP A 383 5.22 5.47 11.41
C ASP A 383 3.92 5.06 12.13
N LEU A 384 3.15 4.12 11.59
CA LEU A 384 1.95 3.59 12.23
C LEU A 384 2.27 2.66 13.42
N ILE A 385 3.45 2.02 13.43
CA ILE A 385 3.86 1.08 14.47
C ILE A 385 3.96 1.75 15.86
N PRO A 386 4.61 2.90 16.07
CA PRO A 386 4.57 3.55 17.38
C PRO A 386 3.22 4.24 17.67
N GLN A 387 2.53 4.71 16.64
CA GLN A 387 1.32 5.52 16.80
C GLN A 387 0.06 4.70 17.14
N HIS A 388 0.01 3.40 16.82
CA HIS A 388 -1.19 2.59 17.10
C HIS A 388 -1.49 2.46 18.61
N HIS A 389 -0.47 2.61 19.46
CA HIS A 389 -0.65 2.71 20.90
C HIS A 389 -0.51 4.14 21.44
N GLY A 390 0.13 5.04 20.69
CA GLY A 390 0.32 6.43 21.11
C GLY A 390 1.09 6.50 22.43
N THR A 391 0.53 7.24 23.38
CA THR A 391 1.08 7.40 24.75
C THR A 391 0.18 6.76 25.81
N ARG A 392 -0.60 5.74 25.40
CA ARG A 392 -1.56 5.07 26.27
C ARG A 392 -0.85 4.34 27.42
N LEU A 393 -1.56 4.23 28.55
CA LEU A 393 -1.11 3.51 29.72
C LEU A 393 -1.25 1.98 29.52
N VAL A 394 -0.21 1.23 29.88
CA VAL A 394 -0.28 -0.24 29.97
C VAL A 394 -0.97 -0.63 31.28
N HIS A 395 -2.29 -0.44 31.33
CA HIS A 395 -3.11 -0.48 32.54
C HIS A 395 -2.88 -1.70 33.45
N TYR A 396 -2.87 -2.92 32.89
CA TYR A 396 -2.76 -4.14 33.69
C TYR A 396 -1.48 -4.18 34.54
N PHE A 397 -0.33 -3.84 33.94
CA PHE A 397 0.94 -3.85 34.67
C PHE A 397 1.14 -2.64 35.56
N TYR A 398 0.55 -1.49 35.24
CA TYR A 398 0.52 -0.34 36.12
C TYR A 398 -0.26 -0.64 37.41
N HIS A 399 -1.48 -1.18 37.30
CA HIS A 399 -2.28 -1.54 38.47
C HIS A 399 -1.60 -2.61 39.33
N ARG A 400 -1.03 -3.65 38.69
CA ARG A 400 -0.26 -4.67 39.40
C ARG A 400 0.98 -4.10 40.11
N ALA A 401 1.63 -3.09 39.53
CA ALA A 401 2.75 -2.40 40.17
C ALA A 401 2.28 -1.59 41.38
N LYS A 402 1.17 -0.87 41.24
CA LYS A 402 0.56 -0.08 42.32
C LYS A 402 0.08 -0.94 43.49
N GLU A 403 -0.47 -2.12 43.21
CA GLU A 403 -0.87 -3.10 44.23
C GLU A 403 0.31 -3.76 44.95
N ALA A 404 1.46 -3.89 44.27
CA ALA A 404 2.66 -4.49 44.83
C ALA A 404 3.56 -3.48 45.56
N ALA A 405 3.38 -2.17 45.32
CA ALA A 405 4.14 -1.11 45.96
C ALA A 405 3.57 -0.79 47.34
N ASP A 406 4.45 -0.55 48.31
CA ASP A 406 4.06 0.01 49.60
C ASP A 406 3.77 1.51 49.43
N PRO A 407 2.52 1.98 49.64
CA PRO A 407 2.12 3.37 49.40
C PRO A 407 2.96 4.39 50.17
N ASP A 408 3.54 4.02 51.31
CA ASP A 408 4.30 4.91 52.19
C ASP A 408 5.80 4.98 51.82
N LEU A 409 6.27 4.08 50.95
CA LEU A 409 7.69 3.96 50.57
C LEU A 409 7.96 4.17 49.08
N GLN A 410 6.98 3.92 48.21
CA GLN A 410 7.21 3.94 46.76
C GLN A 410 5.97 4.37 45.97
N GLU A 411 6.07 5.55 45.34
CA GLU A 411 5.05 6.03 44.40
C GLU A 411 5.30 5.46 43.00
N VAL A 412 4.29 4.77 42.43
CA VAL A 412 4.34 4.24 41.06
C VAL A 412 3.79 5.30 40.11
N GLN A 413 4.67 5.87 39.28
CA GLN A 413 4.33 6.90 38.30
C GLN A 413 3.68 6.29 37.06
N GLU A 414 2.65 6.94 36.49
CA GLU A 414 1.98 6.47 35.27
C GLU A 414 2.89 6.54 34.04
N GLU A 415 3.77 7.53 34.01
CA GLU A 415 4.74 7.80 32.94
C GLU A 415 5.65 6.58 32.72
N ASP A 416 5.99 5.87 33.78
CA ASP A 416 6.77 4.63 33.76
C ASP A 416 6.00 3.43 33.19
N TYR A 417 4.72 3.60 32.84
CA TYR A 417 3.89 2.56 32.25
C TYR A 417 3.17 3.02 30.98
N ARG A 418 3.45 4.24 30.50
CA ARG A 418 2.96 4.74 29.22
C ARG A 418 3.89 4.35 28.08
N TYR A 419 3.30 4.15 26.90
CA TYR A 419 4.05 4.04 25.65
C TYR A 419 4.77 5.36 25.33
N PRO A 420 5.95 5.32 24.69
CA PRO A 420 6.74 6.52 24.39
C PRO A 420 6.12 7.40 23.30
N GLY A 421 5.12 6.91 22.57
CA GLY A 421 4.51 7.62 21.46
C GLY A 421 5.35 7.64 20.18
N PRO A 422 5.06 8.59 19.26
CA PRO A 422 4.15 9.74 19.44
C PRO A 422 2.66 9.34 19.42
N LYS A 423 1.78 10.27 19.84
CA LYS A 423 0.33 10.14 19.60
C LYS A 423 0.04 10.05 18.08
N PRO A 424 -1.11 9.51 17.66
CA PRO A 424 -1.55 9.57 16.26
C PRO A 424 -1.38 10.95 15.64
N GLN A 425 -0.62 11.03 14.54
CA GLN A 425 -0.37 12.26 13.79
C GLN A 425 -1.30 12.40 12.57
N THR A 426 -2.04 11.34 12.24
CA THR A 426 -2.94 11.29 11.08
C THR A 426 -4.26 10.63 11.46
N ARG A 427 -5.30 10.89 10.66
CA ARG A 427 -6.60 10.23 10.81
C ARG A 427 -6.48 8.71 10.69
N GLU A 428 -5.63 8.24 9.78
CA GLU A 428 -5.38 6.82 9.55
C GLU A 428 -4.70 6.12 10.74
N ALA A 429 -3.73 6.79 11.38
CA ALA A 429 -3.09 6.29 12.60
C ALA A 429 -4.07 6.21 13.77
N ALA A 430 -4.93 7.21 13.91
CA ALA A 430 -5.97 7.22 14.93
C ALA A 430 -7.02 6.12 14.68
N ILE A 431 -7.48 5.94 13.43
CA ILE A 431 -8.39 4.83 13.06
C ILE A 431 -7.76 3.48 13.41
N LEU A 432 -6.46 3.30 13.13
CA LEU A 432 -5.74 2.07 13.48
C LEU A 432 -5.72 1.83 14.99
N MET A 433 -5.40 2.85 15.80
CA MET A 433 -5.45 2.77 17.27
C MET A 433 -6.84 2.37 17.78
N LEU A 434 -7.89 3.01 17.24
CA LEU A 434 -9.26 2.72 17.66
C LEU A 434 -9.67 1.29 17.26
N ALA A 435 -9.32 0.86 16.05
CA ALA A 435 -9.61 -0.49 15.55
C ALA A 435 -8.89 -1.58 16.37
N ASP A 436 -7.61 -1.39 16.68
CA ASP A 436 -6.82 -2.27 17.54
C ASP A 436 -7.48 -2.44 18.92
N ALA A 437 -7.77 -1.32 19.59
CA ALA A 437 -8.39 -1.33 20.91
C ALA A 437 -9.78 -2.01 20.91
N VAL A 438 -10.59 -1.75 19.88
CA VAL A 438 -11.93 -2.31 19.74
C VAL A 438 -11.90 -3.81 19.42
N GLU A 439 -11.01 -4.26 18.53
CA GLU A 439 -10.86 -5.69 18.20
C GLU A 439 -10.43 -6.49 19.43
N ALA A 440 -9.39 -6.02 20.13
CA ALA A 440 -8.83 -6.69 21.30
C ALA A 440 -9.89 -6.83 22.40
N ALA A 441 -10.67 -5.78 22.66
CA ALA A 441 -11.74 -5.81 23.65
C ALA A 441 -12.92 -6.70 23.21
N ALA A 442 -13.31 -6.63 21.94
CA ALA A 442 -14.44 -7.42 21.43
C ALA A 442 -14.21 -8.93 21.54
N ARG A 443 -12.95 -9.38 21.43
CA ARG A 443 -12.56 -10.79 21.62
C ARG A 443 -12.82 -11.32 23.04
N THR A 444 -12.93 -10.43 24.02
CA THR A 444 -13.15 -10.77 25.43
C THR A 444 -14.62 -10.69 25.87
N LEU A 445 -15.53 -10.23 24.99
CA LEU A 445 -16.94 -10.09 25.32
C LEU A 445 -17.60 -11.46 25.49
N THR A 446 -18.18 -11.68 26.68
CA THR A 446 -19.07 -12.81 26.95
C THR A 446 -20.46 -12.51 26.37
N ASP A 447 -20.91 -13.37 25.45
CA ASP A 447 -22.19 -13.22 24.73
C ASP A 447 -22.33 -11.85 23.99
N PRO A 448 -21.80 -11.76 22.76
CA PRO A 448 -21.65 -10.50 22.02
C PRO A 448 -22.96 -10.05 21.36
N ALA A 449 -23.97 -9.74 22.19
CA ALA A 449 -25.21 -9.11 21.71
C ALA A 449 -24.92 -7.71 21.12
N PRO A 450 -25.67 -7.25 20.09
CA PRO A 450 -25.37 -5.99 19.39
C PRO A 450 -25.29 -4.77 20.31
N ALA A 451 -26.19 -4.68 21.29
CA ALA A 451 -26.21 -3.60 22.27
C ALA A 451 -24.95 -3.59 23.17
N ARG A 452 -24.40 -4.77 23.52
CA ARG A 452 -23.17 -4.89 24.30
C ARG A 452 -21.95 -4.50 23.47
N ILE A 453 -21.90 -4.92 22.20
CA ILE A 453 -20.87 -4.50 21.24
C ILE A 453 -20.88 -2.96 21.14
N GLN A 454 -22.04 -2.36 20.92
CA GLN A 454 -22.19 -0.90 20.82
C GLN A 454 -21.71 -0.19 22.09
N GLY A 455 -22.12 -0.65 23.27
CA GLY A 455 -21.67 -0.09 24.54
C GLY A 455 -20.15 -0.20 24.73
N ALA A 456 -19.56 -1.33 24.38
CA ALA A 456 -18.12 -1.56 24.48
C ALA A 456 -17.33 -0.65 23.53
N VAL A 457 -17.74 -0.58 22.25
CA VAL A 457 -17.11 0.30 21.24
C VAL A 457 -17.16 1.76 21.69
N GLN A 458 -18.32 2.25 22.12
CA GLN A 458 -18.47 3.64 22.53
C GLN A 458 -17.62 3.96 23.77
N LYS A 459 -17.58 3.06 24.75
CA LYS A 459 -16.77 3.23 25.96
C LYS A 459 -15.28 3.31 25.64
N LEU A 460 -14.78 2.47 24.74
CA LEU A 460 -13.37 2.44 24.36
C LEU A 460 -12.96 3.70 23.58
N ILE A 461 -13.74 4.08 22.57
CA ILE A 461 -13.49 5.30 21.79
C ILE A 461 -13.50 6.53 22.71
N ASN A 462 -14.50 6.63 23.60
CA ASN A 462 -14.56 7.73 24.57
C ASN A 462 -13.37 7.71 25.53
N GLY A 463 -12.92 6.53 25.99
CA GLY A 463 -11.75 6.43 26.85
C GLY A 463 -10.47 6.94 26.19
N ILE A 464 -10.25 6.58 24.92
CA ILE A 464 -9.10 7.05 24.12
C ILE A 464 -9.18 8.56 23.86
N PHE A 465 -10.39 9.07 23.61
CA PHE A 465 -10.63 10.51 23.43
C PHE A 465 -10.35 11.29 24.72
N VAL A 466 -10.83 10.82 25.87
CA VAL A 466 -10.63 11.48 27.18
C VAL A 466 -9.16 11.42 27.64
N ASP A 467 -8.41 10.37 27.29
CA ASP A 467 -6.95 10.28 27.51
C ASP A 467 -6.14 11.19 26.56
N GLY A 468 -6.80 12.01 25.74
CA GLY A 468 -6.16 12.99 24.84
C GLY A 468 -5.32 12.36 23.73
N GLN A 469 -5.51 11.07 23.42
CA GLN A 469 -4.68 10.40 22.40
C GLN A 469 -4.93 10.93 20.99
N LEU A 470 -6.05 11.61 20.76
CA LEU A 470 -6.47 12.10 19.44
C LEU A 470 -6.12 13.58 19.20
N ASP A 471 -5.47 14.24 20.17
CA ASP A 471 -5.21 15.69 20.14
C ASP A 471 -4.28 16.15 19.00
N GLU A 472 -3.48 15.23 18.45
CA GLU A 472 -2.45 15.52 17.45
C GLU A 472 -2.84 15.04 16.04
N CYS A 473 -4.13 14.71 15.82
CA CYS A 473 -4.66 14.31 14.51
C CYS A 473 -5.96 15.04 14.15
N ASP A 474 -6.24 15.15 12.86
CA ASP A 474 -7.40 15.89 12.33
C ASP A 474 -8.71 15.05 12.32
N LEU A 475 -9.00 14.27 13.37
CA LEU A 475 -10.29 13.59 13.51
C LEU A 475 -11.33 14.50 14.16
N THR A 476 -12.53 14.58 13.55
CA THR A 476 -13.65 15.31 14.14
C THR A 476 -14.52 14.43 15.02
N LEU A 477 -15.30 15.01 15.93
CA LEU A 477 -16.30 14.27 16.71
C LEU A 477 -17.33 13.56 15.82
N ARG A 478 -17.65 14.14 14.66
CA ARG A 478 -18.50 13.52 13.65
C ARG A 478 -17.86 12.24 13.10
N ASP A 479 -16.56 12.29 12.80
CA ASP A 479 -15.81 11.14 12.31
C ASP A 479 -15.83 10.00 13.35
N LEU A 480 -15.62 10.31 14.64
CA LEU A 480 -15.67 9.32 15.72
C LEU A 480 -17.00 8.58 15.79
N HIS A 481 -18.12 9.29 15.61
CA HIS A 481 -19.44 8.67 15.57
C HIS A 481 -19.61 7.73 14.37
N ILE A 482 -19.14 8.14 13.19
CA ILE A 482 -19.20 7.32 11.97
C ILE A 482 -18.30 6.08 12.11
N ILE A 483 -17.10 6.24 12.65
CA ILE A 483 -16.15 5.16 12.95
C ILE A 483 -16.79 4.15 13.91
N ALA A 484 -17.38 4.62 15.02
CA ALA A 484 -18.04 3.75 16.01
C ALA A 484 -19.15 2.90 15.36
N ASN A 485 -20.02 3.54 14.56
CA ASN A 485 -21.09 2.83 13.85
C ASN A 485 -20.54 1.79 12.86
N SER A 486 -19.45 2.11 12.15
CA SER A 486 -18.78 1.17 11.24
C SER A 486 -18.24 -0.06 11.98
N PHE A 487 -17.55 0.14 13.11
CA PHE A 487 -17.06 -0.96 13.95
C PHE A 487 -18.19 -1.84 14.49
N VAL A 488 -19.26 -1.22 15.03
CA VAL A 488 -20.42 -1.97 15.55
C VAL A 488 -21.03 -2.86 14.47
N ARG A 489 -21.20 -2.33 13.25
CA ARG A 489 -21.73 -3.08 12.11
C ARG A 489 -20.86 -4.29 11.77
N ILE A 490 -19.55 -4.10 11.64
CA ILE A 490 -18.60 -5.16 11.27
C ILE A 490 -18.53 -6.23 12.37
N LEU A 491 -18.36 -5.82 13.63
CA LEU A 491 -18.30 -6.76 14.76
C LEU A 491 -19.59 -7.56 14.92
N THR A 492 -20.75 -6.91 14.79
CA THR A 492 -22.04 -7.61 14.85
C THR A 492 -22.13 -8.69 13.78
N GLY A 493 -21.69 -8.41 12.54
CA GLY A 493 -21.63 -9.40 11.47
C GLY A 493 -20.68 -10.57 11.76
N ILE A 494 -19.49 -10.30 12.32
CA ILE A 494 -18.50 -11.33 12.70
C ILE A 494 -19.05 -12.25 13.79
N PHE A 495 -19.74 -11.70 14.79
CA PHE A 495 -20.24 -12.47 15.93
C PHE A 495 -21.61 -13.12 15.69
N HIS A 496 -22.43 -12.67 14.73
CA HIS A 496 -23.77 -13.21 14.47
C HIS A 496 -23.83 -14.50 13.62
N HIS A 497 -22.71 -14.97 13.07
CA HIS A 497 -22.70 -16.21 12.26
C HIS A 497 -22.41 -17.50 13.04
N ARG A 498 -22.21 -17.46 14.37
CA ARG A 498 -22.09 -18.68 15.20
C ARG A 498 -23.41 -19.09 15.84
N VAL A 499 -24.46 -19.23 15.04
CA VAL A 499 -25.64 -19.99 15.50
C VAL A 499 -25.24 -21.46 15.51
N ASP A 500 -25.12 -22.04 16.70
CA ASP A 500 -25.03 -23.50 16.85
C ASP A 500 -26.22 -24.13 16.14
N TYR A 501 -25.97 -24.96 15.13
CA TYR A 501 -27.01 -25.83 14.59
C TYR A 501 -27.40 -26.83 15.69
N PRO A 502 -28.62 -26.79 16.23
CA PRO A 502 -29.08 -27.83 17.12
C PRO A 502 -29.28 -29.09 16.29
N GLY A 503 -28.37 -30.07 16.41
CA GLY A 503 -28.57 -31.37 15.76
C GLY A 503 -27.34 -32.22 15.48
N ILE A 504 -26.11 -31.70 15.56
CA ILE A 504 -24.91 -32.54 15.38
C ILE A 504 -24.28 -32.81 16.75
N GLN A 505 -24.81 -33.82 17.45
CA GLN A 505 -24.07 -34.49 18.51
C GLN A 505 -22.88 -35.22 17.87
N LEU A 506 -21.73 -34.55 17.78
CA LEU A 506 -20.46 -35.26 17.70
C LEU A 506 -20.32 -36.02 19.02
N GLN A 507 -20.62 -37.33 19.00
CA GLN A 507 -20.39 -38.20 20.14
C GLN A 507 -18.91 -38.15 20.49
N ALA A 508 -18.60 -37.40 21.54
CA ALA A 508 -17.34 -37.53 22.25
C ALA A 508 -17.30 -38.96 22.81
N VAL A 509 -16.46 -39.82 22.23
CA VAL A 509 -16.07 -41.09 22.84
C VAL A 509 -15.32 -40.74 24.12
N GLY A 510 -16.07 -40.66 25.22
CA GLY A 510 -15.55 -40.48 26.56
C GLY A 510 -14.67 -41.68 26.92
N ARG A 511 -13.36 -41.45 26.99
CA ARG A 511 -12.41 -42.36 27.62
C ARG A 511 -12.67 -42.33 29.13
N LYS A 512 -13.51 -43.24 29.63
CA LYS A 512 -13.51 -43.60 31.05
C LYS A 512 -12.15 -44.25 31.36
N ARG A 513 -11.38 -43.57 32.21
CA ARG A 513 -10.16 -44.09 32.83
C ARG A 513 -10.60 -45.06 33.93
N ASN A 514 -10.46 -46.36 33.68
CA ASN A 514 -10.51 -47.36 34.75
C ASN A 514 -9.08 -47.65 35.20
N GLU A 515 -8.86 -47.51 36.50
CA GLU A 515 -7.66 -47.95 37.21
C GLU A 515 -7.74 -49.45 37.47
N ASN A 516 -6.68 -50.17 37.07
CA ASN A 516 -6.11 -51.40 37.65
C ASN A 516 -5.71 -52.47 36.62
N GLY A 517 -4.43 -52.86 36.67
CA GLY A 517 -4.02 -54.27 36.58
C GLY A 517 -3.59 -54.84 35.23
N ASP A 518 -2.27 -54.86 35.03
CA ASP A 518 -1.42 -55.92 34.45
C ASP A 518 -1.61 -56.51 33.02
N GLN A 519 -0.52 -56.30 32.26
CA GLN A 519 0.21 -57.18 31.33
C GLN A 519 -0.27 -57.43 29.87
N PRO A 520 0.70 -57.62 28.94
CA PRO A 520 0.51 -57.33 27.51
C PRO A 520 0.44 -58.60 26.63
N ALA A 521 -0.36 -58.57 25.57
CA ALA A 521 -0.29 -59.60 24.53
C ALA A 521 -0.44 -59.05 23.09
N LYS A 522 0.59 -59.42 22.31
CA LYS A 522 0.98 -59.28 20.89
C LYS A 522 -0.09 -59.20 19.77
N PRO A 523 0.31 -58.72 18.58
CA PRO A 523 -0.57 -58.51 17.42
C PRO A 523 -0.59 -59.70 16.44
N ALA A 524 -1.65 -59.78 15.62
CA ALA A 524 -1.66 -60.05 14.16
C ALA A 524 -2.88 -60.86 13.69
N LYS A 525 -3.56 -60.42 12.62
CA LYS A 525 -3.46 -60.97 11.25
C LYS A 525 -4.56 -60.46 10.31
N GLU A 526 -4.13 -60.16 9.09
CA GLU A 526 -4.94 -59.83 7.90
C GLU A 526 -5.72 -61.04 7.35
N SER A 527 -6.93 -60.75 6.84
CA SER A 527 -7.60 -61.14 5.56
C SER A 527 -7.60 -62.62 5.10
N PRO A 528 -8.65 -63.11 4.38
CA PRO A 528 -8.79 -62.81 2.94
C PRO A 528 -10.24 -62.75 2.35
N ARG A 529 -10.29 -62.21 1.13
CA ARG A 529 -11.40 -62.13 0.15
C ARG A 529 -11.77 -63.48 -0.51
N ARG A 530 -12.99 -63.57 -1.08
CA ARG A 530 -13.37 -64.01 -2.46
C ARG A 530 -14.91 -64.15 -2.53
N ASP A 531 -15.66 -63.44 -3.38
CA ASP A 531 -15.88 -63.53 -4.86
C ASP A 531 -16.89 -64.61 -5.31
N GLU A 532 -17.80 -64.20 -6.22
CA GLU A 532 -18.60 -64.93 -7.25
C GLU A 532 -20.14 -64.95 -7.11
N VAL A 533 -21.01 -64.90 -8.15
CA VAL A 533 -21.06 -64.43 -9.56
C VAL A 533 -22.52 -64.62 -10.09
N ALA A 534 -23.01 -63.65 -10.89
CA ALA A 534 -24.00 -63.65 -12.02
C ALA A 534 -25.40 -64.36 -12.01
N LYS A 535 -26.41 -63.66 -12.61
CA LYS A 535 -27.03 -64.00 -13.94
C LYS A 535 -28.10 -63.02 -14.51
N LYS A 536 -27.80 -62.50 -15.72
CA LYS A 536 -28.56 -62.30 -17.00
C LYS A 536 -30.08 -62.00 -17.12
N GLY A 537 -30.35 -61.06 -18.06
CA GLY A 537 -31.41 -61.07 -19.11
C GLY A 537 -32.41 -59.90 -18.99
N GLY A 538 -32.79 -59.07 -19.97
CA GLY A 538 -32.65 -59.02 -21.43
C GLY A 538 -34.02 -58.61 -22.05
N GLY A 539 -34.15 -57.47 -22.73
CA GLY A 539 -35.38 -57.12 -23.50
C GLY A 539 -35.52 -55.65 -23.93
N LYS A 540 -35.64 -55.42 -25.24
CA LYS A 540 -35.83 -54.12 -25.93
C LYS A 540 -37.31 -53.69 -25.96
N GLY A 541 -37.57 -52.37 -26.07
CA GLY A 541 -38.67 -51.87 -26.93
C GLY A 541 -39.42 -50.58 -26.53
N VAL A 542 -39.18 -49.51 -27.31
CA VAL A 542 -40.15 -48.53 -27.89
C VAL A 542 -40.66 -47.31 -27.08
N VAL A 543 -40.15 -46.13 -27.51
CA VAL A 543 -40.78 -44.84 -27.93
C VAL A 543 -42.00 -44.23 -27.19
N GLY A 544 -41.85 -42.93 -26.87
CA GLY A 544 -42.89 -41.90 -26.64
C GLY A 544 -42.47 -40.99 -25.47
N GLY A 545 -42.11 -39.71 -25.60
CA GLY A 545 -42.73 -38.61 -26.32
C GLY A 545 -43.27 -37.62 -25.27
N GLY A 546 -42.71 -36.40 -25.18
CA GLY A 546 -43.31 -35.30 -24.40
C GLY A 546 -42.38 -34.51 -23.48
N ALA A 547 -41.83 -33.39 -24.00
CA ALA A 547 -41.71 -32.13 -23.26
C ALA A 547 -43.11 -31.42 -23.29
N PRO A 548 -43.41 -30.30 -22.60
CA PRO A 548 -42.53 -29.26 -22.04
C PRO A 548 -42.94 -28.71 -20.65
N ASP A 549 -42.09 -27.91 -20.01
CA ASP A 549 -42.25 -26.47 -19.64
C ASP A 549 -41.99 -26.39 -18.11
N GLY A 550 -41.39 -25.38 -17.48
CA GLY A 550 -41.21 -23.97 -17.82
C GLY A 550 -41.64 -23.15 -16.58
N GLY A 551 -40.76 -22.26 -16.09
CA GLY A 551 -41.06 -21.20 -15.10
C GLY A 551 -40.74 -21.57 -13.64
N VAL A 552 -40.13 -20.71 -12.82
CA VAL A 552 -39.73 -19.29 -12.90
C VAL A 552 -38.45 -19.11 -12.09
#